data_AF-A0AAD8CFC0-F1
#
_entry.id   AF-A0AAD8CFC0-F1
#
_cell.length_a   1.000
_cell.length_b   1.000
_cell.length_c   1.000
_cell.angle_alpha   90.00
_cell.angle_beta   90.00
_cell.angle_gamma   90.00
#
_symmetry.space_group_name_H-M   'P 1'
#
loop_
_entity.id
_entity.type
_entity.pdbx_description
1 polymer ?
#
loop_
_entity_poly.entity_id
_entity_poly.type
_entity_poly.pdbx_seq_one_letter_code
_entity_poly.pdbx_strand_id
1 'polypeptide(L)'
;MFEVEMEDRFVEVLEEFLASALVAWVKTFEPLVEGGDELSAPYLEVNSGSHDALRQYLRLLDGVFLNRVLRLIDPNPKAERVYRNERSDEVLRVQNLSILTRHLRQYYQVCESESVSESVSVSL
;
A
#
# COMPACT_ATOMS: atom_id res chain seq x y z
N MET A 1 -10.22 32.15 3.79
CA MET A 1 -9.30 32.12 4.95
C MET A 1 -9.42 30.78 5.66
N PHE A 2 -10.57 30.42 6.24
CA PHE A 2 -10.81 29.08 6.85
C PHE A 2 -10.63 27.87 5.92
N GLU A 3 -10.97 28.01 4.63
CA GLU A 3 -10.85 26.93 3.64
C GLU A 3 -9.40 26.64 3.24
N VAL A 4 -8.54 27.68 3.26
CA VAL A 4 -7.11 27.56 2.96
C VAL A 4 -6.36 26.92 4.13
N GLU A 5 -6.71 27.27 5.38
CA GLU A 5 -6.13 26.64 6.58
C GLU A 5 -6.47 25.14 6.70
N MET A 6 -7.62 24.70 6.18
CA MET A 6 -7.96 23.26 6.15
C MET A 6 -7.13 22.51 5.11
N GLU A 7 -6.90 23.10 3.94
CA GLU A 7 -6.04 22.51 2.90
C GLU A 7 -4.59 22.40 3.42
N ASP A 8 -4.07 23.43 4.09
CA ASP A 8 -2.71 23.43 4.65
C ASP A 8 -2.53 22.35 5.72
N ARG A 9 -3.48 22.23 6.67
CA ARG A 9 -3.43 21.15 7.68
C ARG A 9 -3.55 19.75 7.07
N PHE A 10 -4.32 19.60 6.01
CA PHE A 10 -4.42 18.32 5.31
C PHE A 10 -3.09 17.94 4.67
N VAL A 11 -2.42 18.89 4.01
CA VAL A 11 -1.11 18.68 3.39
C VAL A 11 -0.05 18.34 4.44
N GLU A 12 -0.02 19.01 5.59
CA GLU A 12 0.91 18.70 6.68
C GLU A 12 0.76 17.25 7.17
N VAL A 13 -0.48 16.82 7.44
CA VAL A 13 -0.77 15.43 7.88
C VAL A 13 -0.40 14.42 6.80
N LEU A 14 -0.63 14.79 5.53
CA LEU A 14 -0.29 13.96 4.39
C LEU A 14 1.22 13.75 4.26
N GLU A 15 2.00 14.82 4.37
CA GLU A 15 3.45 14.78 4.31
C GLU A 15 4.02 13.98 5.49
N GLU A 16 3.48 14.16 6.70
CA GLU A 16 3.86 13.36 7.87
C GLU A 16 3.57 11.87 7.65
N PHE A 17 2.40 11.52 7.10
CA PHE A 17 2.07 10.15 6.75
C PHE A 17 3.05 9.56 5.72
N LEU A 18 3.39 10.32 4.67
CA LEU A 18 4.32 9.87 3.63
C LEU A 18 5.76 9.73 4.13
N ALA A 19 6.14 10.51 5.15
CA ALA A 19 7.42 10.42 5.83
C ALA A 19 7.48 9.29 6.87
N SER A 20 6.35 8.62 7.15
CA SER A 20 6.30 7.54 8.15
C SER A 20 7.16 6.33 7.76
N ALA A 21 7.62 5.61 8.77
CA ALA A 21 8.40 4.39 8.58
C ALA A 21 7.65 3.32 7.75
N LEU A 22 6.31 3.28 7.85
CA LEU A 22 5.48 2.38 7.06
C LEU A 22 5.59 2.70 5.57
N VAL A 23 5.39 3.97 5.18
CA VAL A 23 5.46 4.37 3.77
C VAL A 23 6.87 4.18 3.22
N ALA A 24 7.90 4.53 4.01
CA ALA A 24 9.29 4.27 3.66
C ALA A 24 9.55 2.76 3.42
N TRP A 25 9.03 1.89 4.28
CA TRP A 25 9.15 0.44 4.13
C TRP A 25 8.42 -0.08 2.88
N VAL A 26 7.18 0.36 2.62
CA VAL A 26 6.43 -0.08 1.43
C VAL A 26 7.16 0.35 0.14
N LYS A 27 7.77 1.55 0.12
CA LYS A 27 8.55 2.03 -1.04
C LYS A 27 9.74 1.13 -1.39
N THR A 28 10.29 0.36 -0.44
CA THR A 28 11.37 -0.60 -0.74
C THR A 28 10.96 -1.71 -1.71
N PHE A 29 9.66 -1.93 -1.89
CA PHE A 29 9.10 -2.91 -2.83
C PHE A 29 8.88 -2.37 -4.25
N GLU A 30 8.97 -1.06 -4.49
CA GLU A 30 8.86 -0.46 -5.84
C GLU A 30 9.70 -1.19 -6.90
N PRO A 31 11.01 -1.41 -6.72
CA PRO A 31 11.83 -2.11 -7.71
C PRO A 31 11.38 -3.56 -7.97
N LEU A 32 10.73 -4.20 -6.98
CA LEU A 32 10.26 -5.59 -7.06
C LEU A 32 8.90 -5.70 -7.77
N VAL A 33 8.07 -4.66 -7.66
CA VAL A 33 6.67 -4.65 -8.12
C VAL A 33 6.51 -4.09 -9.52
N GLU A 34 7.33 -3.10 -9.88
CA GLU A 34 7.18 -2.35 -11.14
C GLU A 34 8.23 -2.73 -12.18
N GLY A 35 9.19 -3.59 -11.82
CA GLY A 35 10.11 -4.18 -12.80
C GLY A 35 10.90 -3.13 -13.55
N GLY A 36 11.66 -2.29 -12.82
CA GLY A 36 12.72 -1.45 -13.39
C GLY A 36 12.31 -0.51 -14.52
N ASP A 37 11.05 -0.07 -14.63
CA ASP A 37 10.72 1.06 -15.50
C ASP A 37 11.23 2.33 -14.83
N GLU A 38 12.32 2.87 -15.39
CA GLU A 38 13.17 3.95 -14.87
C GLU A 38 12.50 5.34 -14.85
N LEU A 39 11.20 5.44 -14.57
CA LEU A 39 10.46 6.70 -14.55
C LEU A 39 9.77 6.98 -13.20
N SER A 40 10.45 6.66 -12.11
CA SER A 40 10.36 7.44 -10.87
C SER A 40 11.63 7.23 -10.06
N ALA A 41 12.73 7.85 -10.50
CA ALA A 41 13.96 7.86 -9.71
C ALA A 41 13.67 8.38 -8.29
N PRO A 42 13.96 7.63 -7.20
CA PRO A 42 13.69 8.07 -5.83
C PRO A 42 14.60 9.21 -5.35
N TYR A 43 15.43 9.79 -6.23
CA TYR A 43 16.53 10.67 -5.85
C TYR A 43 16.69 11.95 -6.69
N LEU A 44 15.70 12.36 -7.50
CA LEU A 44 15.83 13.59 -8.31
C LEU A 44 14.70 14.63 -8.23
N GLU A 45 13.64 14.45 -7.45
CA GLU A 45 12.66 15.54 -7.27
C GLU A 45 12.76 16.16 -5.87
N VAL A 46 13.71 17.09 -5.75
CA VAL A 46 13.71 18.15 -4.73
C VAL A 46 12.69 19.24 -5.14
N ASN A 47 11.50 18.83 -5.60
CA ASN A 47 10.40 19.74 -5.88
C ASN A 47 9.34 19.55 -4.81
N SER A 48 9.63 20.17 -3.66
CA SER A 48 8.76 20.28 -2.50
C SER A 48 7.46 20.98 -2.89
N GLY A 49 6.43 20.19 -3.18
CA GLY A 49 5.10 20.69 -3.41
C GLY A 49 4.05 19.71 -2.91
N SER A 50 3.03 20.23 -2.23
CA SER A 50 1.79 19.53 -1.83
C SER A 50 1.24 18.57 -2.91
N HIS A 51 1.39 18.95 -4.18
CA HIS A 51 0.90 18.19 -5.32
C HIS A 51 1.64 16.87 -5.55
N ASP A 52 2.92 16.75 -5.16
CA ASP A 52 3.66 15.48 -5.25
C ASP A 52 3.26 14.52 -4.11
N ALA A 53 3.14 15.05 -2.88
CA ALA A 53 2.59 14.30 -1.75
C ALA A 53 1.21 13.73 -2.07
N LEU A 54 0.32 14.54 -2.65
CA LEU A 54 -1.01 14.08 -3.06
C LEU A 54 -0.95 12.98 -4.12
N ARG A 55 -0.06 13.09 -5.12
CA ARG A 55 0.12 12.05 -6.14
C ARG A 55 0.61 10.73 -5.54
N GLN A 56 1.61 10.79 -4.66
CA GLN A 56 2.14 9.61 -3.98
C GLN A 56 1.06 8.94 -3.12
N TYR A 57 0.28 9.72 -2.39
CA TYR A 57 -0.84 9.23 -1.59
C TYR A 57 -1.94 8.60 -2.46
N LEU A 58 -2.33 9.24 -3.57
CA LEU A 58 -3.32 8.70 -4.49
C LEU A 58 -2.87 7.37 -5.12
N ARG A 59 -1.58 7.21 -5.40
CA ARG A 59 -1.01 5.94 -5.88
C ARG A 59 -1.14 4.81 -4.85
N LEU A 60 -0.95 5.11 -3.57
CA LEU A 60 -1.19 4.15 -2.48
C LEU A 60 -2.69 3.83 -2.33
N LEU A 61 -3.54 4.86 -2.36
CA LEU A 61 -4.99 4.75 -2.23
C LEU A 61 -5.66 3.96 -3.35
N ASP A 62 -5.07 3.93 -4.55
CA ASP A 62 -5.58 3.10 -5.64
C ASP A 62 -5.55 1.60 -5.32
N GLY A 63 -4.74 1.21 -4.33
CA GLY A 63 -4.68 -0.14 -3.80
C GLY A 63 -3.97 -1.14 -4.71
N VAL A 64 -3.72 -0.83 -5.98
CA VAL A 64 -3.03 -1.72 -6.92
C VAL A 64 -1.62 -2.05 -6.43
N PHE A 65 -0.84 -1.02 -6.07
CA PHE A 65 0.53 -1.19 -5.59
C PHE A 65 0.56 -2.02 -4.30
N LEU A 66 -0.26 -1.66 -3.30
CA LEU A 66 -0.33 -2.37 -2.03
C LEU A 66 -0.74 -3.84 -2.19
N ASN A 67 -1.68 -4.14 -3.10
CA ASN A 67 -2.05 -5.53 -3.38
C ASN A 67 -0.90 -6.32 -4.02
N ARG A 68 -0.06 -5.67 -4.86
CA ARG A 68 1.13 -6.32 -5.41
C ARG A 68 2.19 -6.57 -4.34
N VAL A 69 2.41 -5.60 -3.45
CA VAL A 69 3.31 -5.78 -2.28
C VAL A 69 2.83 -6.95 -1.44
N LEU A 70 1.54 -7.04 -1.15
CA LEU A 70 1.00 -8.14 -0.34
C LEU A 70 1.15 -9.51 -1.03
N ARG A 71 1.11 -9.57 -2.36
CA ARG A 71 1.41 -10.80 -3.12
C ARG A 71 2.88 -11.21 -3.10
N LEU A 72 3.80 -10.27 -2.90
CA LEU A 72 5.22 -10.58 -2.67
C LEU A 72 5.44 -11.14 -1.27
N ILE A 73 4.67 -10.65 -0.28
CA ILE A 73 4.71 -11.13 1.11
C ILE A 73 4.06 -12.51 1.22
N ASP A 74 2.88 -12.69 0.64
CA ASP A 74 2.13 -13.94 0.63
C ASP A 74 1.76 -14.36 -0.81
N PRO A 75 2.50 -15.30 -1.42
CA PRO A 75 2.25 -15.76 -2.78
C PRO A 75 1.05 -16.72 -2.91
N ASN A 76 0.20 -16.86 -1.87
CA ASN A 76 -0.93 -17.78 -1.87
C ASN A 76 -1.80 -17.66 -3.14
N PRO A 77 -1.99 -18.75 -3.91
CA PRO A 77 -2.73 -18.73 -5.17
C PRO A 77 -4.23 -18.41 -5.01
N LYS A 78 -4.75 -18.34 -3.77
CA LYS A 78 -6.13 -17.94 -3.46
C LYS A 78 -6.37 -16.43 -3.50
N ALA A 79 -5.33 -15.61 -3.70
CA ALA A 79 -5.46 -14.15 -3.73
C ALA A 79 -6.22 -13.66 -4.98
N GLU A 80 -7.41 -13.09 -4.76
CA GLU A 80 -8.31 -12.51 -5.78
C GLU A 80 -7.59 -11.55 -6.75
N ARG A 81 -7.95 -11.58 -8.04
CA ARG A 81 -7.34 -10.72 -9.08
C ARG A 81 -7.44 -9.24 -8.70
N VAL A 82 -6.31 -8.54 -8.75
CA VAL A 82 -6.24 -7.08 -8.61
C VAL A 82 -6.75 -6.42 -9.89
N TYR A 83 -7.59 -5.39 -9.78
CA TYR A 83 -8.10 -4.65 -10.93
C TYR A 83 -7.20 -3.46 -11.24
N ARG A 84 -6.71 -3.33 -12.48
CA ARG A 84 -5.96 -2.14 -12.91
C ARG A 84 -6.92 -0.95 -12.99
N ASN A 85 -6.64 0.11 -12.25
CA ASN A 85 -7.45 1.32 -12.26
C ASN A 85 -6.85 2.41 -13.15
N GLU A 86 -6.83 2.18 -14.46
CA GLU A 86 -6.24 3.12 -15.43
C GLU A 86 -7.05 4.43 -15.57
N ARG A 87 -8.25 4.52 -14.99
CA ARG A 87 -9.16 5.67 -15.09
C ARG A 87 -9.43 6.41 -13.77
N SER A 88 -8.77 6.02 -12.67
CA SER A 88 -9.09 6.56 -11.32
C SER A 88 -10.58 6.39 -10.96
N ASP A 89 -11.18 5.27 -11.33
CA ASP A 89 -12.56 4.91 -10.99
C ASP A 89 -12.66 4.62 -9.49
N GLU A 90 -13.56 5.33 -8.81
CA GLU A 90 -13.74 5.20 -7.36
C GLU A 90 -14.19 3.80 -6.95
N VAL A 91 -15.00 3.15 -7.78
CA VAL A 91 -15.50 1.80 -7.52
C VAL A 91 -14.35 0.80 -7.56
N LEU A 92 -13.41 0.96 -8.51
CA LEU A 92 -12.23 0.11 -8.60
C LEU A 92 -11.27 0.31 -7.42
N ARG A 93 -11.10 1.56 -6.92
CA ARG A 93 -10.33 1.82 -5.70
C ARG A 93 -10.90 1.07 -4.51
N VAL A 94 -12.22 1.18 -4.30
CA VAL A 94 -12.91 0.49 -3.20
C VAL A 94 -12.77 -1.03 -3.33
N GLN A 95 -12.89 -1.58 -4.54
CA GLN A 95 -12.68 -3.01 -4.79
C GLN A 95 -11.25 -3.44 -4.48
N ASN A 96 -10.24 -2.72 -4.97
CA ASN A 96 -8.83 -3.01 -4.71
C ASN A 96 -8.50 -2.96 -3.21
N LEU A 97 -9.00 -1.97 -2.48
CA LEU A 97 -8.81 -1.87 -1.02
C LEU A 97 -9.56 -2.97 -0.26
N SER A 98 -10.72 -3.41 -0.76
CA SER A 98 -11.47 -4.55 -0.18
C SER A 98 -10.71 -5.86 -0.34
N ILE A 99 -10.12 -6.10 -1.52
CA ILE A 99 -9.25 -7.25 -1.78
C ILE A 99 -8.05 -7.23 -0.83
N LEU A 100 -7.37 -6.08 -0.72
CA LEU A 100 -6.23 -5.91 0.17
C LEU A 100 -6.59 -6.24 1.62
N THR A 101 -7.70 -5.70 2.11
CA THR A 101 -8.17 -5.92 3.49
C THR A 101 -8.53 -7.38 3.74
N ARG A 102 -9.16 -8.05 2.77
CA ARG A 102 -9.49 -9.47 2.86
C ARG A 102 -8.23 -10.33 2.92
N HIS A 103 -7.27 -10.05 2.04
CA HIS A 103 -6.01 -10.81 1.99
C HIS A 103 -5.21 -10.61 3.29
N LEU A 104 -5.11 -9.39 3.82
CA LEU A 104 -4.50 -9.13 5.14
C LEU A 104 -5.18 -9.92 6.26
N ARG A 105 -6.52 -9.88 6.34
CA ARG A 105 -7.27 -10.63 7.37
C ARG A 105 -7.01 -12.12 7.29
N GLN A 106 -7.03 -12.68 6.08
CA GLN A 106 -6.76 -14.10 5.87
C GLN A 106 -5.33 -14.46 6.27
N TYR A 107 -4.35 -13.65 5.87
CA TYR A 107 -2.94 -13.86 6.23
C TYR A 107 -2.77 -13.96 7.75
N TYR A 108 -3.26 -12.97 8.49
CA TYR A 108 -3.10 -12.96 9.95
C TYR A 108 -3.94 -14.04 10.67
N GLN A 109 -5.16 -14.33 10.20
CA GLN A 109 -5.99 -15.39 10.78
C GLN A 109 -5.39 -16.79 10.56
N VAL A 110 -4.75 -17.04 9.42
CA VAL A 110 -4.10 -18.32 9.13
C VAL A 110 -2.80 -18.44 9.94
N CYS A 111 -2.00 -17.38 10.07
CA CYS A 111 -0.78 -17.39 10.90
C CYS A 111 -1.05 -17.71 12.39
N GLU A 112 -2.15 -17.21 12.95
CA GLU A 112 -2.56 -17.57 14.32
C GLU A 112 -2.92 -19.06 14.44
N SER A 113 -3.53 -19.65 13.41
CA SER A 113 -3.87 -21.08 13.44
C SER A 113 -2.66 -22.01 13.27
N GLU A 114 -1.63 -21.58 12.52
CA GLU A 114 -0.43 -22.38 12.24
C GLU A 114 0.51 -22.43 13.45
N SER A 115 0.70 -21.29 14.14
CA SER A 115 1.45 -21.22 15.41
C SER A 115 0.86 -22.08 16.53
N VAL A 116 -0.47 -22.24 16.59
CA VAL A 116 -1.12 -23.16 17.54
C VAL A 116 -0.84 -24.62 17.18
N SER A 117 -0.82 -24.97 15.89
CA SER A 117 -0.51 -26.34 15.45
C SER A 117 0.95 -26.73 15.63
N GLU A 118 1.92 -25.84 15.40
CA GLU A 118 3.33 -26.08 15.73
C GLU A 118 3.52 -26.26 17.24
N SER A 119 2.84 -25.46 18.07
CA SER A 119 2.89 -25.59 19.52
C SER A 119 2.40 -26.96 20.03
N VAL A 120 1.39 -27.53 19.37
CA VAL A 120 0.83 -28.85 19.70
C VAL A 120 1.74 -29.97 19.19
N SER A 121 2.37 -29.82 18.02
CA SER A 121 3.31 -30.82 17.48
C SER A 121 4.67 -30.86 18.19
N VAL A 122 5.14 -29.76 18.78
CA VAL A 122 6.39 -29.74 19.58
C VAL A 122 6.19 -30.33 20.98
N SER A 123 4.93 -30.50 21.42
CA SER A 123 4.56 -31.03 22.74
C SER A 123 4.19 -32.52 22.76
N LEU A 124 4.37 -33.25 21.64
CA LEU A 124 4.11 -34.68 21.46
C LEU A 124 5.40 -35.42 21.11
#